data_AF-A0A699QMY1-F1
#
_entry.id   AF-A0A699QMY1-F1
#
_cell.length_a   1.000
_cell.length_b   1.000
_cell.length_c   1.000
_cell.angle_alpha   90.00
_cell.angle_beta   90.00
_cell.angle_gamma   90.00
#
_symmetry.space_group_name_H-M   'P 1'
#
loop_
_entity.id
_entity.type
_entity.pdbx_description
1 polymer ?
#
loop_
_entity_poly.entity_id
_entity_poly.type
_entity_poly.pdbx_seq_one_letter_code
_entity_poly.pdbx_strand_id
1 'polypeptide(L)'
;MIDLLTQDYEKFSISVEETINSGFTRFNSIMTSLKSLDPDYSSKNNIRKFLRYLPLKWRAKVTAIKEAKYLATLPLEDLIGNLKVYEMTSDDSNSQGESDGDIDEEEAEAFNLLARNFRNFFRKGNQFKRGIRFGNGANRF
;
A
#
# COMPACT_ATOMS: atom_id res chain seq x y z
N MET A 1 18.92 -21.02 -3.28
CA MET A 1 18.90 -19.77 -2.45
C MET A 1 17.82 -18.82 -2.95
N ILE A 2 17.77 -18.52 -4.25
CA ILE A 2 16.70 -17.70 -4.85
C ILE A 2 15.32 -18.38 -4.78
N ASP A 3 15.25 -19.72 -4.89
CA ASP A 3 13.97 -20.46 -4.82
C ASP A 3 13.30 -20.37 -3.45
N LEU A 4 14.09 -20.35 -2.37
CA LEU A 4 13.57 -20.22 -1.00
C LEU A 4 12.98 -18.83 -0.76
N LEU A 5 13.69 -17.77 -1.18
CA LEU A 5 13.18 -16.41 -1.06
C LEU A 5 11.98 -16.16 -1.98
N THR A 6 11.94 -16.80 -3.14
CA THR A 6 10.77 -16.76 -4.03
C THR A 6 9.58 -17.45 -3.36
N GLN A 7 9.79 -18.57 -2.69
CA GLN A 7 8.74 -19.26 -1.93
C GLN A 7 8.24 -18.44 -0.74
N ASP A 8 9.13 -17.80 0.02
CA ASP A 8 8.77 -16.91 1.13
C ASP A 8 7.98 -15.70 0.62
N TYR A 9 8.37 -15.18 -0.54
CA TYR A 9 7.68 -14.09 -1.21
C TYR A 9 6.29 -14.49 -1.71
N GLU A 10 6.11 -15.71 -2.24
CA GLU A 10 4.81 -16.22 -2.70
C GLU A 10 3.85 -16.54 -1.56
N LYS A 11 4.37 -17.06 -0.43
CA LYS A 11 3.60 -17.39 0.79
C LYS A 11 3.43 -16.20 1.73
N PHE A 12 3.98 -15.04 1.37
CA PHE A 12 3.93 -13.86 2.20
C PHE A 12 2.48 -13.50 2.57
N SER A 13 2.28 -13.12 3.83
CA SER A 13 1.01 -12.60 4.32
C SER A 13 1.27 -11.64 5.49
N ILE A 14 0.35 -10.71 5.69
CA ILE A 14 0.34 -9.79 6.83
C ILE A 14 -0.74 -10.27 7.80
N SER A 15 -0.38 -10.42 9.06
CA SER A 15 -1.35 -10.87 10.08
C SER A 15 -2.35 -9.77 10.43
N VAL A 16 -3.49 -10.14 11.02
CA VAL A 16 -4.52 -9.17 11.45
C VAL A 16 -4.01 -8.30 12.60
N GLU A 17 -3.19 -8.86 13.50
CA GLU A 17 -2.51 -8.14 14.59
C GLU A 17 -1.24 -7.39 14.14
N GLU A 18 -0.80 -7.59 12.90
CA GLU A 18 0.39 -6.94 12.39
C GLU A 18 0.07 -5.58 11.76
N THR A 19 0.88 -4.57 12.08
CA THR A 19 0.75 -3.24 11.48
C THR A 19 1.19 -3.22 10.02
N ILE A 20 0.61 -2.33 9.21
CA ILE A 20 1.01 -2.10 7.82
C ILE A 20 2.50 -1.78 7.72
N ASN A 21 3.05 -1.03 8.68
CA ASN A 21 4.47 -0.69 8.70
C ASN A 21 5.37 -1.93 8.87
N SER A 22 5.01 -2.83 9.80
CA SER A 22 5.74 -4.08 10.02
C SER A 22 5.68 -4.97 8.76
N GLY A 23 4.47 -5.18 8.23
CA GLY A 23 4.26 -5.98 7.02
C GLY A 23 5.04 -5.43 5.82
N PHE A 24 5.03 -4.11 5.63
CA PHE A 24 5.82 -3.46 4.56
C PHE A 24 7.32 -3.65 4.75
N THR A 25 7.83 -3.54 5.98
CA THR A 25 9.25 -3.75 6.27
C THR A 25 9.70 -5.16 5.91
N ARG A 26 8.91 -6.18 6.28
CA ARG A 26 9.20 -7.58 5.93
C ARG A 26 9.15 -7.81 4.42
N PHE A 27 8.11 -7.29 3.75
CA PHE A 27 7.99 -7.36 2.29
C PHE A 27 9.19 -6.73 1.58
N ASN A 28 9.60 -5.53 2.02
CA ASN A 28 10.71 -4.80 1.42
C ASN A 28 12.06 -5.49 1.67
N SER A 29 12.22 -6.13 2.83
CA SER A 29 13.39 -6.96 3.14
C SER A 29 13.53 -8.11 2.13
N ILE A 30 12.46 -8.89 1.93
CA ILE A 30 12.44 -10.00 0.96
C ILE A 30 12.73 -9.49 -0.46
N MET A 31 12.11 -8.37 -0.84
CA MET A 31 12.31 -7.76 -2.16
C MET A 31 13.76 -7.31 -2.38
N THR A 32 14.38 -6.74 -1.35
CA THR A 32 15.78 -6.30 -1.39
C THR A 32 16.72 -7.50 -1.50
N SER A 33 16.47 -8.57 -0.75
CA SER A 33 17.23 -9.83 -0.86
C SER A 33 17.11 -10.46 -2.25
N LEU A 34 15.91 -10.49 -2.82
CA LEU A 34 15.69 -11.00 -4.18
C LEU A 34 16.45 -10.18 -5.23
N LYS A 35 16.39 -8.85 -5.17
CA LYS A 35 17.14 -7.96 -6.09
C LYS A 35 18.65 -8.05 -5.93
N SER A 36 19.14 -8.31 -4.72
CA SER A 36 20.57 -8.50 -4.46
C SER A 36 21.10 -9.79 -5.10
N LEU A 37 20.27 -10.84 -5.14
CA LEU A 37 20.61 -12.13 -5.74
C LEU A 37 20.38 -12.17 -7.25
N ASP A 38 19.35 -11.48 -7.73
CA ASP A 38 19.01 -11.34 -9.13
C ASP A 38 18.68 -9.86 -9.43
N PRO A 39 19.65 -9.08 -9.93
CA PRO A 39 19.44 -7.67 -10.26
C PRO A 39 18.35 -7.44 -11.32
N ASP A 40 18.07 -8.44 -12.15
CA ASP A 40 17.03 -8.39 -13.18
C ASP A 40 15.65 -8.81 -12.63
N TYR A 41 15.56 -9.14 -11.33
CA TYR A 41 14.32 -9.54 -10.69
C TYR A 41 13.24 -8.47 -10.84
N SER A 42 12.20 -8.83 -11.60
CA SER A 42 11.14 -7.91 -11.99
C SER A 42 10.26 -7.53 -10.80
N SER A 43 10.39 -6.27 -10.39
CA SER A 43 9.51 -5.61 -9.41
C SER A 43 8.14 -5.19 -9.97
N LYS A 44 7.84 -5.59 -11.21
CA LYS A 44 6.54 -5.30 -11.84
C LYS A 44 5.43 -5.88 -10.98
N ASN A 45 4.42 -5.06 -10.69
CA ASN A 45 3.24 -5.40 -9.90
C ASN A 45 3.45 -5.59 -8.39
N ASN A 46 4.52 -5.08 -7.77
CA ASN A 46 4.69 -5.10 -6.31
C ASN A 46 3.48 -4.54 -5.56
N ILE A 47 2.82 -3.52 -6.10
CA ILE A 47 1.58 -2.96 -5.55
C ILE A 47 0.45 -4.01 -5.50
N ARG A 48 0.19 -4.69 -6.62
CA ARG A 48 -0.86 -5.71 -6.70
C ARG A 48 -0.57 -6.88 -5.77
N LYS A 49 0.71 -7.25 -5.64
CA LYS A 49 1.17 -8.31 -4.73
C LYS A 49 1.01 -7.89 -3.28
N PHE A 50 1.48 -6.70 -2.90
CA PHE A 50 1.29 -6.18 -1.55
C PHE A 50 -0.18 -6.11 -1.14
N LEU A 51 -1.04 -5.59 -2.02
CA LEU A 51 -2.50 -5.56 -1.79
C LEU A 51 -3.14 -6.96 -1.66
N ARG A 52 -2.54 -8.01 -2.22
CA ARG A 52 -3.01 -9.40 -2.07
C ARG A 52 -2.69 -9.94 -0.69
N TYR A 53 -1.64 -9.44 -0.06
CA TYR A 53 -1.15 -9.92 1.23
C TYR A 53 -1.77 -9.21 2.43
N LEU A 54 -2.60 -8.19 2.18
CA LEU A 54 -3.35 -7.52 3.23
C LEU A 54 -4.41 -8.45 3.85
N PRO A 55 -4.67 -8.34 5.17
CA PRO A 55 -5.70 -9.12 5.83
C PRO A 55 -7.11 -8.85 5.28
N LEU A 56 -8.04 -9.76 5.51
CA LEU A 56 -9.42 -9.68 4.99
C LEU A 56 -10.17 -8.40 5.41
N LYS A 57 -9.88 -7.83 6.58
CA LYS A 57 -10.44 -6.54 7.03
C LYS A 57 -10.19 -5.39 6.05
N TRP A 58 -9.18 -5.51 5.18
CA TRP A 58 -8.83 -4.53 4.15
C TRP A 58 -9.52 -4.77 2.80
N ARG A 59 -10.35 -5.81 2.66
CA ARG A 59 -10.88 -6.28 1.36
C ARG A 59 -11.69 -5.20 0.63
N ALA A 60 -12.61 -4.52 1.30
CA ALA A 60 -13.39 -3.43 0.71
C ALA A 60 -12.48 -2.31 0.17
N LYS A 61 -11.42 -1.99 0.93
CA LYS A 61 -10.44 -0.97 0.55
C LYS A 61 -9.57 -1.39 -0.62
N VAL A 62 -9.12 -2.64 -0.63
CA VAL A 62 -8.35 -3.23 -1.73
C VAL A 62 -9.16 -3.20 -3.03
N THR A 63 -10.46 -3.49 -2.98
CA THR A 63 -11.37 -3.41 -4.14
C THR A 63 -11.46 -1.97 -4.67
N ALA A 64 -11.68 -0.99 -3.78
CA ALA A 64 -11.75 0.42 -4.17
C ALA A 64 -10.45 0.92 -4.81
N ILE A 65 -9.30 0.50 -4.28
CA ILE A 65 -7.99 0.83 -4.84
C ILE A 65 -7.83 0.13 -6.20
N LYS A 66 -8.23 -1.14 -6.34
CA LYS A 66 -8.21 -1.91 -7.60
C LYS A 66 -9.02 -1.28 -8.72
N GLU A 67 -10.17 -0.69 -8.40
CA GLU A 67 -11.05 -0.01 -9.35
C GLU A 67 -10.53 1.38 -9.75
N ALA A 68 -9.62 1.96 -8.97
CA ALA A 68 -9.04 3.24 -9.28
C ALA A 68 -8.09 3.16 -10.50
N LYS A 69 -8.40 3.92 -11.56
CA LYS A 69 -7.64 3.95 -12.83
C LYS A 69 -6.15 4.32 -12.69
N TYR A 70 -5.72 4.86 -11.56
CA TYR A 70 -4.35 5.35 -11.33
C TYR A 70 -3.44 4.36 -10.58
N LEU A 71 -3.91 3.14 -10.32
CA LEU A 71 -3.12 2.11 -9.64
C LEU A 71 -1.79 1.78 -10.33
N ALA A 72 -1.77 1.83 -11.67
CA ALA A 72 -0.58 1.55 -12.47
C ALA A 72 0.47 2.67 -12.40
N THR A 73 0.07 3.88 -12.01
CA THR A 73 0.92 5.09 -11.97
C THR A 73 1.32 5.49 -10.56
N LEU A 74 0.72 4.88 -9.54
CA LEU A 74 1.00 5.16 -8.14
C LEU A 74 2.31 4.48 -7.71
N PRO A 75 3.25 5.16 -7.03
CA PRO A 75 4.41 4.49 -6.44
C PRO A 75 3.99 3.68 -5.20
N LEU A 76 4.74 2.62 -4.89
CA LEU A 76 4.42 1.72 -3.78
C LEU A 76 4.45 2.47 -2.44
N GLU A 77 5.42 3.35 -2.26
CA GLU A 77 5.63 4.14 -1.05
C GLU A 77 4.43 5.03 -0.73
N ASP A 78 3.83 5.65 -1.75
CA ASP A 78 2.62 6.47 -1.59
C ASP A 78 1.42 5.59 -1.17
N LEU A 79 1.29 4.39 -1.75
CA LEU A 79 0.26 3.44 -1.33
C LEU A 79 0.42 3.08 0.15
N ILE A 80 1.64 2.77 0.59
CA ILE A 80 1.92 2.43 1.99
C ILE A 80 1.61 3.60 2.92
N GLY A 81 1.99 4.82 2.54
CA GLY A 81 1.65 6.03 3.29
C GLY A 81 0.14 6.18 3.51
N ASN A 82 -0.65 5.95 2.46
CA ASN A 82 -2.11 5.99 2.56
C ASN A 82 -2.69 4.88 3.46
N LEU A 83 -2.16 3.66 3.36
CA LEU A 83 -2.62 2.53 4.20
C LEU A 83 -2.31 2.77 5.68
N LYS A 84 -1.15 3.35 6.02
CA LYS A 84 -0.78 3.71 7.39
C LYS A 84 -1.70 4.78 7.99
N VAL A 85 -2.05 5.80 7.21
CA VAL A 85 -3.00 6.84 7.66
C VAL A 85 -4.35 6.21 7.98
N TYR A 86 -4.82 5.27 7.15
CA TYR A 86 -6.07 4.57 7.41
C TYR A 86 -6.01 3.73 8.68
N GLU A 87 -4.94 2.93 8.86
CA GLU A 87 -4.71 2.13 10.07
C GLU A 87 -4.82 2.99 11.33
N MET A 88 -4.20 4.17 11.32
CA MET A 88 -4.23 5.09 12.45
C MET A 88 -5.61 5.71 12.70
N THR A 89 -6.39 5.99 11.65
CA THR A 89 -7.76 6.50 11.79
C THR A 89 -8.79 5.42 12.15
N SER A 90 -8.53 4.15 11.84
CA SER A 90 -9.43 3.04 12.20
C SER A 90 -9.30 2.63 13.66
N ASP A 91 -8.12 2.82 14.26
CA ASP A 91 -7.87 2.51 15.67
C ASP A 91 -8.57 3.51 16.62
N ASP A 92 -8.90 4.71 16.14
CA ASP A 92 -9.62 5.74 16.90
C ASP A 92 -11.13 5.44 17.06
N SER A 93 -11.66 4.36 16.47
CA SER A 93 -13.10 4.04 16.48
C SER A 93 -13.45 2.62 16.92
N ASN A 94 -12.53 1.89 17.58
CA ASN A 94 -12.80 0.51 17.98
C ASN A 94 -13.77 0.41 19.17
N SER A 95 -15.06 0.52 18.89
CA SER A 95 -16.12 -0.17 19.63
C SER A 95 -17.05 -0.88 18.65
N GLN A 96 -16.88 -2.21 18.56
CA GLN A 96 -17.82 -3.21 18.01
C GLN A 96 -18.14 -3.09 16.51
N GLY A 97 -18.32 -4.15 15.74
CA GLY A 97 -18.41 -5.59 15.94
C GLY A 97 -18.73 -6.19 14.57
N GLU A 98 -18.41 -7.46 14.35
CA GLU A 98 -18.79 -8.17 13.13
C GLU A 98 -20.31 -8.40 13.09
N SER A 99 -20.98 -8.08 11.97
CA SER A 99 -22.07 -8.91 11.42
C SER A 99 -22.46 -8.46 10.01
N ASP A 100 -22.72 -9.43 9.13
CA ASP A 100 -23.47 -9.27 7.87
C ASP A 100 -24.79 -8.52 8.14
N GLY A 101 -24.82 -7.24 7.78
CA GLY A 101 -25.98 -6.36 7.88
C GLY A 101 -25.90 -5.32 6.78
N ASP A 102 -27.06 -4.89 6.27
CA ASP A 102 -27.18 -3.85 5.25
C ASP A 102 -26.25 -2.68 5.55
N ILE A 103 -25.31 -2.39 4.64
CA ILE A 103 -24.30 -1.34 4.82
C ILE A 103 -25.00 -0.06 5.28
N ASP A 104 -24.83 0.23 6.57
CA ASP A 104 -25.41 1.39 7.23
C ASP A 104 -24.96 2.63 6.44
N GLU A 105 -25.88 3.55 6.18
CA GLU A 105 -25.59 4.77 5.41
C GLU A 105 -24.40 5.55 6.03
N GLU A 106 -24.19 5.41 7.34
CA GLU A 106 -23.06 5.95 8.11
C GLU A 106 -21.72 5.29 7.76
N GLU A 107 -21.69 3.97 7.54
CA GLU A 107 -20.48 3.23 7.13
C GLU A 107 -20.17 3.48 5.64
N ALA A 108 -21.21 3.62 4.80
CA ALA A 108 -21.09 4.09 3.43
C ALA A 108 -20.59 5.55 3.38
N GLU A 109 -21.06 6.42 4.27
CA GLU A 109 -20.58 7.80 4.40
C GLU A 109 -19.13 7.85 4.85
N ALA A 110 -18.72 7.06 5.84
CA ALA A 110 -17.33 6.93 6.27
C ALA A 110 -16.45 6.45 5.12
N PHE A 111 -16.90 5.46 4.36
CA PHE A 111 -16.22 4.99 3.15
C PHE A 111 -16.17 6.07 2.06
N ASN A 112 -17.23 6.86 1.87
CA ASN A 112 -17.29 7.95 0.91
C ASN A 112 -16.41 9.15 1.30
N LEU A 113 -16.35 9.50 2.59
CA LEU A 113 -15.44 10.48 3.16
C LEU A 113 -13.99 10.03 2.98
N LEU A 114 -13.72 8.75 3.22
CA LEU A 114 -12.42 8.16 3.00
C LEU A 114 -12.08 8.11 1.50
N ALA A 115 -13.00 7.69 0.63
CA ALA A 115 -12.81 7.69 -0.82
C ALA A 115 -12.61 9.12 -1.35
N ARG A 116 -13.30 10.12 -0.80
CA ARG A 116 -13.07 11.55 -1.06
C ARG A 116 -11.71 12.00 -0.55
N ASN A 117 -11.30 11.61 0.63
CA ASN A 117 -9.99 11.95 1.20
C ASN A 117 -8.86 11.33 0.38
N PHE A 118 -8.98 10.06 -0.02
CA PHE A 118 -8.05 9.41 -0.94
C PHE A 118 -8.05 10.12 -2.31
N ARG A 119 -9.21 10.42 -2.89
CA ARG A 119 -9.32 11.16 -4.16
C ARG A 119 -8.68 12.55 -4.06
N ASN A 120 -8.89 13.25 -2.96
CA ASN A 120 -8.30 14.55 -2.67
C ASN A 120 -6.79 14.44 -2.44
N PHE A 121 -6.33 13.41 -1.73
CA PHE A 121 -4.91 13.13 -1.49
C PHE A 121 -4.18 12.81 -2.79
N PHE A 122 -4.74 11.97 -3.67
CA PHE A 122 -4.19 11.70 -4.99
C PHE A 122 -4.29 12.93 -5.93
N ARG A 123 -5.32 13.77 -5.81
CA ARG A 123 -5.39 15.08 -6.52
C ARG A 123 -4.31 16.04 -6.03
N LYS A 124 -3.98 16.03 -4.74
CA LYS A 124 -3.00 16.92 -4.10
C LYS A 124 -1.56 16.40 -4.26
N GLY A 125 -1.35 15.10 -4.42
CA GLY A 125 -0.07 14.46 -4.74
C GLY A 125 0.56 14.92 -6.06
N ASN A 126 -0.25 15.39 -7.01
CA ASN A 126 0.25 16.03 -8.24
C ASN A 126 0.93 17.41 -8.00
N GLN A 127 0.88 17.97 -6.78
CA GLN A 127 1.66 19.16 -6.42
C GLN A 127 3.03 18.82 -5.82
N PHE A 128 3.23 17.63 -5.25
CA PHE A 128 4.53 17.23 -4.68
C PHE A 128 5.62 17.00 -5.73
N LYS A 129 5.26 16.86 -7.03
CA LYS A 129 6.23 16.79 -8.13
C LYS A 129 6.73 18.15 -8.65
N ARG A 130 6.31 19.28 -8.05
CA ARG A 130 6.90 20.60 -8.32
C ARG A 130 7.80 21.03 -7.16
N GLY A 131 8.92 20.34 -6.97
CA GLY A 131 9.83 20.69 -5.86
C GLY A 131 11.21 20.07 -5.85
N ILE A 132 11.44 18.91 -6.48
CA ILE A 132 12.79 18.32 -6.52
C ILE A 132 13.45 18.67 -7.85
N ARG A 133 14.06 19.86 -7.90
CA ARG A 133 15.05 20.22 -8.91
C ARG A 133 16.33 19.46 -8.53
N PHE A 134 16.60 18.33 -9.17
CA PHE A 134 17.92 17.70 -9.11
C PHE A 134 18.92 18.66 -9.77
N GLY A 135 19.69 19.38 -8.95
CA GLY A 135 20.85 20.14 -9.40
C GLY A 135 21.91 19.17 -9.91
N ASN A 136 22.00 19.06 -11.23
CA ASN A 136 23.05 18.35 -11.92
C ASN A 136 24.32 19.21 -11.84
N GLY A 137 25.24 18.88 -10.93
CA GLY A 137 26.53 19.52 -10.77
C GLY A 137 27.65 18.56 -11.18
N ALA A 138 27.92 18.50 -12.48
CA ALA A 138 29.11 17.89 -13.03
C ALA A 138 30.37 18.63 -12.52
N ASN A 139 31.41 17.87 -12.16
CA ASN A 139 32.84 18.21 -12.20
C ASN A 139 33.55 16.84 -12.21
N ARG A 140 34.37 16.37 -13.19
CA ARG A 140 35.40 17.01 -14.04
C ARG A 140 36.22 17.99 -13.20
N PHE A 141 37.35 17.62 -12.61
CA PHE A 141 38.58 17.01 -13.13
C PHE A 141 39.31 16.29 -12.00
#